data_AF-A0A6A4X2Y1-F1
#
_entry.id   AF-A0A6A4X2Y1-F1
#
_cell.length_a   1.000
_cell.length_b   1.000
_cell.length_c   1.000
_cell.angle_alpha   90.00
_cell.angle_beta   90.00
_cell.angle_gamma   90.00
#
_symmetry.space_group_name_H-M   'P 1'
#
loop_
_entity.id
_entity.type
_entity.pdbx_description
1 polymer ?
#
loop_
_entity_poly.entity_id
_entity_poly.type
_entity_poly.pdbx_seq_one_letter_code
_entity_poly.pdbx_strand_id
1 'polypeptide(L)'
;MPKKTVRCSLACDADQLKAKRAQYQSILSDLAQLDTDNDASRVLNYNKREVLQLLEQIRGAAPAGRGADTPVPGWLNVETMVGAVATGRPGGRAVGRARDEAITGLGHLFYMAGAQMTSVLDESLEALLSVLRDAESGEPRRVLAIKALGEVCWSCAPAQARLLAKGGVQALVECVHNYRQQAWAARWACHTLAVALADNADVWRHLRQLETLEATLSHLALDEPLWTNWDNNHASILHRLLYGPRTVRQ
;
A
#
# COMPACT_ATOMS: atom_id res chain seq x y z
N MET A 1 -1.50 -28.20 -24.42
CA MET A 1 -2.22 -26.99 -23.98
C MET A 1 -1.37 -25.77 -24.33
N PRO A 2 -1.91 -24.75 -25.03
CA PRO A 2 -1.11 -23.61 -25.45
C PRO A 2 -0.85 -22.67 -24.25
N LYS A 3 0.43 -22.39 -23.97
CA LYS A 3 0.86 -21.39 -22.97
C LYS A 3 0.52 -20.00 -23.51
N LYS A 4 -0.42 -19.29 -22.89
CA LYS A 4 -0.68 -17.88 -23.18
C LYS A 4 0.50 -17.05 -22.69
N THR A 5 1.31 -16.55 -23.62
CA THR A 5 2.35 -15.55 -23.33
C THR A 5 1.68 -14.18 -23.27
N VAL A 6 1.60 -13.57 -22.09
CA VAL A 6 1.13 -12.19 -21.92
C VAL A 6 2.27 -11.27 -22.36
N ARG A 7 2.11 -10.58 -23.49
CA ARG A 7 3.01 -9.48 -23.89
C ARG A 7 2.51 -8.20 -23.23
N CYS A 8 3.18 -7.74 -22.17
CA CYS A 8 2.96 -6.39 -21.63
C CYS A 8 3.57 -5.36 -22.59
N SER A 9 2.74 -4.51 -23.19
CA SER A 9 3.21 -3.30 -23.88
C SER A 9 3.39 -2.17 -22.87
N LEU A 10 4.61 -1.67 -22.73
CA LEU A 10 5.02 -0.57 -21.83
C LEU A 10 4.47 0.83 -22.22
N ALA A 11 3.41 0.91 -23.01
CA ALA A 11 2.75 2.17 -23.35
C ALA A 11 1.60 2.41 -22.37
N CYS A 12 1.96 2.78 -21.15
CA CYS A 12 1.00 2.93 -20.06
C CYS A 12 1.42 4.09 -19.17
N ASP A 13 1.01 5.32 -19.50
CA ASP A 13 1.20 6.42 -18.54
C ASP A 13 0.17 7.55 -18.65
N ALA A 14 -0.15 8.07 -19.84
CA ALA A 14 -0.99 9.28 -19.93
C ALA A 14 -2.50 9.01 -19.78
N ASP A 15 -3.03 8.00 -20.48
CA ASP A 15 -4.48 7.73 -20.50
C ASP A 15 -4.98 7.11 -19.19
N GLN A 16 -4.14 6.30 -18.53
CA GLN A 16 -4.42 5.84 -17.18
C GLN A 16 -4.38 6.98 -16.16
N LEU A 17 -3.49 7.96 -16.32
CA LEU A 17 -3.47 9.15 -15.48
C LEU A 17 -4.78 9.94 -15.62
N LYS A 18 -5.26 10.10 -16.86
CA LYS A 18 -6.48 10.85 -17.19
C LYS A 18 -7.73 10.13 -16.68
N ALA A 19 -7.81 8.83 -16.87
CA ALA A 19 -8.91 7.99 -16.35
C ALA A 19 -8.95 8.03 -14.82
N LYS A 20 -7.80 7.90 -14.15
CA LYS A 20 -7.71 8.03 -12.68
C LYS A 20 -8.15 9.42 -12.21
N ARG A 21 -7.72 10.52 -12.88
CA ARG A 21 -8.16 11.89 -12.53
C ARG A 21 -9.67 12.08 -12.60
N ALA A 22 -10.33 11.54 -13.62
CA ALA A 22 -11.78 11.59 -13.74
C ALA A 22 -12.48 10.77 -12.64
N GLN A 23 -11.93 9.61 -12.29
CA GLN A 23 -12.43 8.76 -11.23
C GLN A 23 -12.30 9.40 -9.83
N TYR A 24 -11.17 10.05 -9.53
CA TYR A 24 -10.99 10.86 -8.30
C TYR A 24 -12.05 11.96 -8.19
N GLN A 25 -12.34 12.67 -9.29
CA GLN A 25 -13.36 13.72 -9.29
C GLN A 25 -14.75 13.17 -8.98
N SER A 26 -15.06 11.95 -9.44
CA SER A 26 -16.31 11.25 -9.10
C SER A 26 -16.39 10.91 -7.62
N ILE A 27 -15.37 10.27 -7.05
CA ILE A 27 -15.34 9.88 -5.62
C ILE A 27 -15.45 11.13 -4.73
N LEU A 28 -14.82 12.23 -5.12
CA LEU A 28 -14.92 13.50 -4.40
C LEU A 28 -16.32 14.13 -4.50
N SER A 29 -17.05 13.88 -5.59
CA SER A 29 -18.46 14.27 -5.72
C SER A 29 -19.34 13.39 -4.84
N ASP A 30 -19.10 12.08 -4.83
CA ASP A 30 -19.84 11.11 -4.01
C ASP A 30 -19.61 11.35 -2.52
N LEU A 31 -18.37 11.71 -2.12
CA LEU A 31 -18.01 12.11 -0.76
C LEU A 31 -18.61 13.47 -0.36
N ALA A 32 -18.77 14.40 -1.30
CA ALA A 32 -19.45 15.68 -1.06
C ALA A 32 -20.98 15.52 -0.93
N GLN A 33 -21.54 14.44 -1.49
CA GLN A 33 -22.95 14.08 -1.35
C GLN A 33 -23.24 13.25 -0.09
N LEU A 34 -22.22 12.69 0.56
CA LEU A 34 -22.36 11.67 1.60
C LEU A 34 -22.63 12.16 3.02
N ASP A 35 -22.61 13.46 3.37
CA ASP A 35 -23.45 13.92 4.50
C ASP A 35 -23.53 15.43 4.77
N THR A 36 -24.68 15.76 5.38
CA THR A 36 -25.13 16.97 6.06
C THR A 36 -24.36 17.37 7.33
N ASP A 37 -23.28 16.67 7.71
CA ASP A 37 -22.47 17.01 8.87
C ASP A 37 -21.28 17.93 8.52
N ASN A 38 -21.44 19.19 8.93
CA ASN A 38 -20.71 20.38 8.51
C ASN A 38 -19.18 20.38 8.79
N ASP A 39 -18.66 19.44 9.60
CA ASP A 39 -17.24 19.37 9.97
C ASP A 39 -16.41 18.46 9.04
N ALA A 40 -17.00 17.37 8.53
CA ALA A 40 -16.30 16.48 7.61
C ALA A 40 -16.01 17.17 6.27
N SER A 41 -16.95 17.96 5.75
CA SER A 41 -16.82 18.70 4.49
C SER A 41 -15.76 19.81 4.53
N ARG A 42 -15.52 20.44 5.68
CA ARG A 42 -14.46 21.45 5.83
C ARG A 42 -13.08 20.81 5.90
N VAL A 43 -12.95 19.72 6.66
CA VAL A 43 -11.71 18.93 6.73
C VAL A 43 -11.41 18.30 5.37
N LEU A 44 -12.39 17.71 4.68
CA LEU A 44 -12.22 17.12 3.35
C LEU A 44 -11.92 18.16 2.26
N ASN A 45 -12.56 19.34 2.24
CA ASN A 45 -12.27 20.37 1.22
C ASN A 45 -10.97 21.14 1.50
N TYR A 46 -10.65 21.43 2.76
CA TYR A 46 -9.35 22.00 3.14
C TYR A 46 -8.23 21.00 2.82
N ASN A 47 -8.44 19.74 3.20
CA ASN A 47 -7.51 18.67 2.88
C ASN A 47 -7.55 18.32 1.39
N LYS A 48 -8.56 18.65 0.58
CA LYS A 48 -8.64 18.21 -0.82
C LYS A 48 -7.41 18.59 -1.65
N ARG A 49 -6.95 19.85 -1.56
CA ARG A 49 -5.79 20.31 -2.32
C ARG A 49 -4.49 19.75 -1.75
N GLU A 50 -4.38 19.69 -0.42
CA GLU A 50 -3.20 19.20 0.28
C GLU A 50 -3.08 17.67 0.17
N VAL A 51 -4.17 16.92 0.33
CA VAL A 51 -4.33 15.49 0.03
C VAL A 51 -3.99 15.22 -1.42
N LEU A 52 -4.50 15.99 -2.40
CA LEU A 52 -4.14 15.77 -3.80
C LEU A 52 -2.65 16.02 -4.04
N GLN A 53 -2.06 17.04 -3.42
CA GLN A 53 -0.62 17.32 -3.53
C GLN A 53 0.22 16.27 -2.78
N LEU A 54 -0.22 15.79 -1.62
CA LEU A 54 0.43 14.74 -0.82
C LEU A 54 0.30 13.38 -1.49
N LEU A 55 -0.85 13.07 -2.08
CA LEU A 55 -1.07 11.89 -2.91
C LEU A 55 -0.26 12.01 -4.20
N GLU A 56 -0.14 13.18 -4.81
CA GLU A 56 0.77 13.42 -5.94
C GLU A 56 2.25 13.35 -5.54
N GLN A 57 2.61 13.71 -4.30
CA GLN A 57 3.95 13.51 -3.75
C GLN A 57 4.23 12.03 -3.47
N ILE A 58 3.28 11.31 -2.87
CA ILE A 58 3.35 9.84 -2.73
C ILE A 58 3.42 9.19 -4.12
N ARG A 59 2.72 9.75 -5.12
CA ARG A 59 2.72 9.32 -6.52
C ARG A 59 4.03 9.57 -7.24
N GLY A 60 4.64 10.73 -7.02
CA GLY A 60 5.92 11.13 -7.61
C GLY A 60 7.13 10.57 -6.86
N ALA A 61 6.98 10.23 -5.57
CA ALA A 61 7.96 9.53 -4.74
C ALA A 61 7.84 8.01 -4.85
N ALA A 62 6.97 7.48 -5.73
CA ALA A 62 7.13 6.12 -6.22
C ALA A 62 8.59 5.98 -6.68
N PRO A 63 9.34 4.99 -6.19
CA PRO A 63 10.79 4.97 -6.32
C PRO A 63 11.21 5.09 -7.78
N ALA A 64 11.69 6.28 -8.16
CA ALA A 64 12.38 6.51 -9.41
C ALA A 64 13.77 5.84 -9.30
N GLY A 65 13.81 4.54 -9.64
CA GLY A 65 15.02 3.73 -9.68
C GLY A 65 14.95 2.56 -8.69
N ARG A 66 15.15 1.29 -9.06
CA ARG A 66 15.78 0.68 -10.24
C ARG A 66 14.91 -0.52 -10.63
N GLY A 67 14.00 -0.36 -11.58
CA GLY A 67 13.09 -1.44 -12.00
C GLY A 67 13.20 -1.82 -13.47
N ALA A 68 13.79 -0.97 -14.31
CA ALA A 68 13.75 -1.18 -15.77
C ALA A 68 14.69 -2.29 -16.26
N ASP A 69 15.74 -2.62 -15.50
CA ASP A 69 16.79 -3.56 -15.94
C ASP A 69 16.87 -4.84 -15.09
N THR A 70 15.92 -5.09 -14.19
CA THR A 70 15.90 -6.39 -13.49
C THR A 70 15.17 -7.38 -14.39
N PRO A 71 15.86 -8.33 -15.05
CA PRO A 71 15.18 -9.33 -15.86
C PRO A 71 14.23 -10.09 -14.94
N VAL A 72 12.92 -10.01 -15.22
CA VAL A 72 11.93 -10.91 -14.60
C VAL A 72 12.40 -12.33 -14.94
N PRO A 73 12.84 -13.14 -13.96
CA PRO A 73 13.37 -14.45 -14.26
C PRO A 73 12.29 -15.27 -15.00
N GLY A 74 12.66 -15.93 -16.10
CA GLY A 74 11.75 -16.65 -17.00
C GLY A 74 10.98 -17.84 -16.39
N TRP A 75 10.93 -17.96 -15.06
CA TRP A 75 10.38 -19.08 -14.30
C TRP A 75 9.18 -18.74 -13.40
N LEU A 76 8.63 -17.51 -13.41
CA LEU A 76 7.58 -17.15 -12.45
C LEU A 76 6.27 -16.78 -13.17
N ASN A 77 5.43 -17.78 -13.40
CA ASN A 77 4.00 -17.52 -13.55
C ASN A 77 3.44 -17.11 -12.18
N VAL A 78 2.38 -16.31 -12.17
CA VAL A 78 1.80 -15.76 -10.92
C VAL A 78 1.39 -16.85 -9.95
N GLU A 79 0.85 -17.96 -10.46
CA GLU A 79 0.45 -19.12 -9.66
C GLU A 79 1.63 -19.71 -8.87
N THR A 80 2.82 -19.79 -9.47
CA THR A 80 4.04 -20.28 -8.80
C THR A 80 4.51 -19.30 -7.74
N MET A 81 4.43 -17.99 -8.00
CA MET A 81 4.75 -16.97 -6.98
C MET A 81 3.81 -17.06 -5.79
N VAL A 82 2.50 -17.07 -6.04
CA VAL A 82 1.47 -17.21 -5.00
C VAL A 82 1.71 -18.48 -4.19
N GLY A 83 1.97 -19.61 -4.85
CA GLY A 83 2.32 -20.86 -4.18
C GLY A 83 3.59 -20.76 -3.32
N ALA A 84 4.65 -20.16 -3.84
CA ALA A 84 5.92 -19.99 -3.11
C ALA A 84 5.76 -19.07 -1.88
N VAL A 85 4.97 -18.00 -2.00
CA VAL A 85 4.64 -17.10 -0.88
C VAL A 85 3.84 -17.84 0.20
N ALA A 86 2.83 -18.62 -0.20
CA ALA A 86 1.88 -19.29 0.69
C ALA A 86 2.43 -20.55 1.39
N THR A 87 3.26 -21.33 0.70
CA THR A 87 3.65 -22.69 1.17
C THR A 87 4.65 -22.71 2.32
N GLY A 88 5.35 -21.61 2.60
CA GLY A 88 5.95 -21.29 3.90
C GLY A 88 6.87 -22.32 4.59
N ARG A 89 7.18 -23.49 4.00
CA ARG A 89 7.95 -24.52 4.70
C ARG A 89 9.43 -24.11 4.76
N PRO A 90 10.07 -24.15 5.94
CA PRO A 90 11.48 -23.82 6.09
C PRO A 90 12.34 -24.96 5.52
N GLY A 91 12.47 -25.01 4.20
CA GLY A 91 13.40 -25.89 3.49
C GLY A 91 14.77 -25.23 3.32
N GLY A 92 15.49 -24.94 4.41
CA GLY A 92 16.85 -24.37 4.33
C GLY A 92 16.95 -22.96 3.70
N ARG A 93 18.18 -22.42 3.64
CA ARG A 93 18.45 -21.03 3.20
C ARG A 93 18.01 -20.74 1.76
N ALA A 94 18.02 -21.74 0.88
CA ALA A 94 17.63 -21.58 -0.52
C ALA A 94 16.12 -21.33 -0.68
N VAL A 95 15.28 -22.00 0.12
CA VAL A 95 13.82 -21.82 0.07
C VAL A 95 13.39 -20.48 0.65
N GLY A 96 14.09 -19.99 1.69
CA GLY A 96 13.86 -18.66 2.25
C GLY A 96 14.09 -17.55 1.22
N ARG A 97 15.20 -17.62 0.46
CA ARG A 97 15.49 -16.65 -0.60
C ARG A 97 14.45 -16.68 -1.72
N ALA A 98 14.03 -17.87 -2.16
CA ALA A 98 13.01 -18.01 -3.19
C ALA A 98 11.66 -17.42 -2.77
N ARG A 99 11.27 -17.54 -1.49
CA ARG A 99 10.06 -16.92 -0.95
C ARG A 99 10.15 -15.39 -0.98
N ASP A 100 11.27 -14.83 -0.54
CA ASP A 100 11.49 -13.39 -0.51
C ASP A 100 11.50 -12.78 -1.94
N GLU A 101 12.11 -13.50 -2.90
CA GLU A 101 12.06 -13.16 -4.33
C GLU A 101 10.64 -13.23 -4.90
N ALA A 102 9.85 -14.24 -4.51
CA ALA A 102 8.46 -14.38 -4.94
C ALA A 102 7.56 -13.26 -4.39
N ILE A 103 7.73 -12.85 -3.12
CA ILE A 103 7.02 -11.71 -2.53
C ILE A 103 7.30 -10.44 -3.33
N THR A 104 8.58 -10.18 -3.60
CA THR A 104 9.02 -8.99 -4.34
C THR A 104 8.52 -9.02 -5.79
N GLY A 105 8.65 -10.17 -6.46
CA GLY A 105 8.20 -10.35 -7.84
C GLY A 105 6.70 -10.17 -7.99
N LEU A 106 5.91 -10.61 -7.01
CA LEU A 106 4.46 -10.44 -7.02
C LEU A 106 4.08 -8.95 -6.99
N GLY A 107 4.67 -8.16 -6.09
CA GLY A 107 4.48 -6.70 -6.06
C GLY A 107 4.79 -6.06 -7.42
N HIS A 108 6.00 -6.31 -7.93
CA HIS A 108 6.46 -5.68 -9.17
C HIS A 108 5.59 -6.07 -10.38
N LEU A 109 5.06 -7.29 -10.43
CA LEU A 109 4.15 -7.69 -11.49
C LEU A 109 2.83 -6.94 -11.45
N PHE A 110 2.26 -6.73 -10.26
CA PHE A 110 1.11 -5.84 -10.12
C PHE A 110 1.46 -4.40 -10.51
N TYR A 111 2.65 -3.93 -10.15
CA TYR A 111 3.14 -2.62 -10.55
C TYR A 111 3.20 -2.44 -12.07
N MET A 112 3.75 -3.42 -12.79
CA MET A 112 3.92 -3.35 -14.24
C MET A 112 2.64 -3.66 -15.04
N ALA A 113 1.84 -4.63 -14.60
CA ALA A 113 0.68 -5.12 -15.36
C ALA A 113 -0.65 -4.52 -14.90
N GLY A 114 -0.70 -3.90 -13.71
CA GLY A 114 -1.84 -3.17 -13.18
C GLY A 114 -3.15 -3.97 -13.21
N ALA A 115 -4.17 -3.42 -13.87
CA ALA A 115 -5.50 -4.01 -13.97
C ALA A 115 -5.55 -5.38 -14.68
N GLN A 116 -4.52 -5.77 -15.44
CA GLN A 116 -4.46 -7.10 -16.06
C GLN A 116 -4.32 -8.22 -15.02
N MET A 117 -3.89 -7.87 -13.80
CA MET A 117 -3.67 -8.81 -12.70
C MET A 117 -4.92 -9.02 -11.81
N THR A 118 -6.05 -8.40 -12.14
CA THR A 118 -7.26 -8.48 -11.29
C THR A 118 -7.79 -9.91 -11.12
N SER A 119 -7.56 -10.81 -12.08
CA SER A 119 -8.01 -12.21 -11.98
C SER A 119 -7.26 -13.05 -10.94
N VAL A 120 -6.10 -12.60 -10.48
CA VAL A 120 -5.25 -13.28 -9.49
C VAL A 120 -5.07 -12.44 -8.22
N LEU A 121 -5.84 -11.35 -8.09
CA LEU A 121 -5.70 -10.38 -7.02
C LEU A 121 -6.02 -10.96 -5.64
N ASP A 122 -7.04 -11.80 -5.54
CA ASP A 122 -7.49 -12.31 -4.23
C ASP A 122 -6.50 -13.29 -3.64
N GLU A 123 -5.99 -14.20 -4.47
CA GLU A 123 -4.97 -15.16 -4.10
C GLU A 123 -3.64 -14.47 -3.78
N SER A 124 -3.29 -13.43 -4.56
CA SER A 124 -2.08 -12.63 -4.34
C SER A 124 -2.14 -11.86 -3.03
N LEU A 125 -3.26 -11.18 -2.74
CA LEU A 125 -3.46 -10.48 -1.46
C LEU A 125 -3.43 -11.46 -0.29
N GLU A 126 -4.11 -12.61 -0.39
CA GLU A 126 -4.11 -13.59 0.69
C GLU A 126 -2.71 -14.13 0.97
N ALA A 127 -1.94 -14.41 -0.07
CA ALA A 127 -0.56 -14.87 0.06
C ALA A 127 0.31 -13.82 0.77
N LEU A 128 0.23 -12.55 0.36
CA LEU A 128 0.98 -11.46 1.01
C LEU A 128 0.53 -11.22 2.46
N LEU A 129 -0.78 -11.25 2.73
CA LEU A 129 -1.32 -11.09 4.08
C LEU A 129 -0.94 -12.25 5.00
N SER A 130 -0.81 -13.46 4.45
CA SER A 130 -0.34 -14.63 5.23
C SER A 130 1.06 -14.40 5.79
N VAL A 131 1.94 -13.70 5.05
CA VAL A 131 3.30 -13.35 5.50
C VAL A 131 3.26 -12.34 6.65
N LEU A 132 2.32 -11.38 6.62
CA LEU A 132 2.19 -10.38 7.70
C LEU A 132 1.62 -10.98 8.99
N ARG A 133 0.69 -11.93 8.85
CA ARG A 133 0.04 -12.62 9.98
C ARG A 133 0.91 -13.72 10.58
N ASP A 134 1.89 -14.20 9.84
CA ASP A 134 2.83 -15.22 10.30
C ASP A 134 3.76 -14.64 11.39
N ALA A 135 3.61 -15.18 12.61
CA ALA A 135 4.42 -14.78 13.75
C ALA A 135 5.91 -15.11 13.56
N GLU A 136 6.21 -16.16 12.78
CA GLU A 136 7.57 -16.61 12.49
C GLU A 136 8.23 -15.81 11.36
N SER A 137 7.45 -14.99 10.64
CA SER A 137 8.00 -14.11 9.61
C SER A 137 8.72 -12.93 10.25
N GLY A 138 10.05 -12.96 10.19
CA GLY A 138 10.90 -11.86 10.65
C GLY A 138 10.65 -10.54 9.92
N GLU A 139 11.02 -9.43 10.55
CA GLU A 139 10.77 -8.06 10.06
C GLU A 139 11.19 -7.85 8.59
N PRO A 140 12.36 -8.32 8.10
CA PRO A 140 12.74 -8.11 6.70
C PRO A 140 11.71 -8.67 5.71
N ARG A 141 11.14 -9.85 6.00
CA ARG A 141 10.14 -10.48 5.13
C ARG A 141 8.79 -9.77 5.21
N ARG A 142 8.39 -9.34 6.41
CA ARG A 142 7.20 -8.50 6.59
C ARG A 142 7.31 -7.22 5.78
N VAL A 143 8.46 -6.55 5.83
CA VAL A 143 8.73 -5.35 5.02
C VAL A 143 8.55 -5.63 3.53
N LEU A 144 9.06 -6.75 3.01
CA LEU A 144 8.85 -7.13 1.60
C LEU A 144 7.36 -7.30 1.28
N ALA A 145 6.60 -7.97 2.16
CA ALA A 145 5.18 -8.16 1.96
C ALA A 145 4.40 -6.84 2.01
N ILE A 146 4.73 -5.93 2.93
CA ILE A 146 4.11 -4.59 3.01
C ILE A 146 4.41 -3.79 1.75
N LYS A 147 5.66 -3.79 1.26
CA LYS A 147 6.04 -3.15 0.00
C LYS A 147 5.22 -3.67 -1.18
N ALA A 148 5.14 -5.00 -1.31
CA ALA A 148 4.37 -5.63 -2.36
C ALA A 148 2.88 -5.26 -2.29
N LEU A 149 2.29 -5.20 -1.08
CA LEU A 149 0.92 -4.71 -0.89
C LEU A 149 0.76 -3.25 -1.32
N GLY A 150 1.75 -2.40 -1.03
CA GLY A 150 1.79 -1.01 -1.50
C GLY A 150 1.75 -0.94 -3.02
N GLU A 151 2.59 -1.69 -3.72
CA GLU A 151 2.62 -1.76 -5.19
C GLU A 151 1.32 -2.30 -5.80
N VAL A 152 0.72 -3.32 -5.15
CA VAL A 152 -0.58 -3.87 -5.54
C VAL A 152 -1.68 -2.82 -5.41
N CYS A 153 -1.75 -2.12 -4.27
CA CYS A 153 -2.75 -1.07 -4.03
C CYS A 153 -2.54 0.15 -4.93
N TRP A 154 -1.29 0.48 -5.23
CA TRP A 154 -0.90 1.55 -6.13
C TRP A 154 -1.45 1.35 -7.55
N SER A 155 -1.36 0.11 -8.02
CA SER A 155 -1.48 -0.22 -9.44
C SER A 155 -2.83 -0.84 -9.80
N CYS A 156 -3.56 -1.34 -8.80
CA CYS A 156 -4.84 -2.01 -8.96
C CYS A 156 -5.87 -1.42 -7.98
N ALA A 157 -6.70 -0.48 -8.44
CA ALA A 157 -7.70 0.20 -7.59
C ALA A 157 -8.63 -0.78 -6.82
N PRO A 158 -9.13 -1.88 -7.41
CA PRO A 158 -9.89 -2.88 -6.67
C PRO A 158 -9.16 -3.45 -5.45
N ALA A 159 -7.82 -3.48 -5.47
CA ALA A 159 -7.03 -4.04 -4.39
C ALA A 159 -7.22 -3.30 -3.06
N GLN A 160 -7.49 -1.99 -3.07
CA GLN A 160 -7.67 -1.21 -1.85
C GLN A 160 -8.92 -1.67 -1.08
N ALA A 161 -10.04 -1.84 -1.78
CA ALA A 161 -11.28 -2.34 -1.18
C ALA A 161 -11.13 -3.79 -0.72
N ARG A 162 -10.44 -4.62 -1.51
CA ARG A 162 -10.19 -6.02 -1.14
C ARG A 162 -9.20 -6.16 0.01
N LEU A 163 -8.22 -5.26 0.14
CA LEU A 163 -7.31 -5.20 1.26
C LEU A 163 -8.09 -4.94 2.56
N LEU A 164 -9.04 -4.00 2.55
CA LEU A 164 -9.93 -3.76 3.69
C LEU A 164 -10.79 -5.00 4.00
N ALA A 165 -11.48 -5.54 2.99
CA ALA A 165 -12.37 -6.70 3.16
C ALA A 165 -11.65 -7.94 3.70
N LYS A 166 -10.37 -8.12 3.34
CA LYS A 166 -9.54 -9.24 3.80
C LYS A 166 -8.89 -9.00 5.15
N GLY A 167 -9.13 -7.87 5.84
CA GLY A 167 -8.48 -7.59 7.12
C GLY A 167 -7.02 -7.11 7.00
N GLY A 168 -6.60 -6.68 5.81
CA GLY A 168 -5.24 -6.23 5.55
C GLY A 168 -4.93 -4.85 6.11
N VAL A 169 -5.93 -3.96 6.15
CA VAL A 169 -5.79 -2.62 6.77
C VAL A 169 -5.47 -2.75 8.26
N GLN A 170 -6.12 -3.67 8.96
CA GLN A 170 -5.89 -3.97 10.38
C GLN A 170 -4.49 -4.52 10.60
N ALA A 171 -4.04 -5.47 9.78
CA ALA A 171 -2.68 -6.02 9.86
C ALA A 171 -1.60 -4.94 9.66
N LEU A 172 -1.83 -3.97 8.76
CA LEU A 172 -0.93 -2.84 8.58
C LEU A 172 -0.95 -1.90 9.79
N VAL A 173 -2.12 -1.62 10.37
CA VAL A 173 -2.24 -0.80 11.58
C VAL A 173 -1.55 -1.46 12.78
N GLU A 174 -1.65 -2.78 12.93
CA GLU A 174 -0.88 -3.52 13.93
C GLU A 174 0.63 -3.35 13.75
N CYS A 175 1.12 -3.34 12.50
CA CYS A 175 2.53 -3.02 12.23
C CYS A 175 2.89 -1.60 12.66
N VAL A 176 2.00 -0.62 12.45
CA VAL A 176 2.18 0.76 12.91
C VAL A 176 2.22 0.85 14.44
N HIS A 177 1.33 0.14 15.14
CA HIS A 177 1.33 0.11 16.61
C HIS A 177 2.59 -0.55 17.19
N ASN A 178 3.16 -1.53 16.49
CA ASN A 178 4.37 -2.24 16.90
C ASN A 178 5.68 -1.54 16.45
N TYR A 179 5.67 -0.23 16.20
CA TYR A 179 6.83 0.50 15.66
C TYR A 179 8.09 0.42 16.53
N ARG A 180 7.96 0.21 17.84
CA ARG A 180 9.11 0.11 18.74
C ARG A 180 9.90 -1.18 18.53
N GLN A 181 9.24 -2.25 18.09
CA GLN A 181 9.85 -3.55 17.83
C GLN A 181 10.11 -3.76 16.34
N GLN A 182 9.32 -3.12 15.47
CA GLN A 182 9.36 -3.31 14.02
C GLN A 182 9.33 -1.96 13.30
N ALA A 183 10.34 -1.14 13.57
CA ALA A 183 10.47 0.22 13.05
C ALA A 183 10.37 0.28 11.52
N TRP A 184 10.96 -0.68 10.80
CA TRP A 184 10.95 -0.69 9.34
C TRP A 184 9.61 -1.13 8.80
N ALA A 185 8.98 -2.12 9.43
CA ALA A 185 7.63 -2.53 9.08
C ALA A 185 6.63 -1.39 9.29
N ALA A 186 6.71 -0.67 10.43
CA ALA A 186 5.84 0.47 10.72
C ALA A 186 5.95 1.58 9.67
N ARG A 187 7.16 1.94 9.24
CA ARG A 187 7.38 2.93 8.17
C ARG A 187 6.70 2.53 6.87
N TRP A 188 6.95 1.31 6.42
CA TRP A 188 6.33 0.78 5.20
C TRP A 188 4.82 0.62 5.34
N ALA A 189 4.33 0.31 6.54
CA ALA A 189 2.91 0.23 6.81
C ALA A 189 2.24 1.60 6.70
N CYS A 190 2.84 2.67 7.25
CA CYS A 190 2.35 4.03 7.06
C CYS A 190 2.30 4.43 5.58
N HIS A 191 3.35 4.12 4.81
CA HIS A 191 3.35 4.36 3.37
C HIS A 191 2.22 3.59 2.66
N THR A 192 2.11 2.30 2.93
CA THR A 192 1.10 1.43 2.29
C THR A 192 -0.32 1.81 2.66
N LEU A 193 -0.57 2.22 3.92
CA LEU A 193 -1.86 2.74 4.35
C LEU A 193 -2.21 4.06 3.65
N ALA A 194 -1.24 4.96 3.47
CA ALA A 194 -1.46 6.19 2.70
C ALA A 194 -1.80 5.90 1.24
N VAL A 195 -1.14 4.91 0.63
CA VAL A 195 -1.47 4.43 -0.73
C VAL A 195 -2.84 3.75 -0.78
N ALA A 196 -3.18 2.91 0.20
CA ALA A 196 -4.47 2.21 0.23
C ALA A 196 -5.65 3.16 0.47
N LEU A 197 -5.40 4.27 1.15
CA LEU A 197 -6.37 5.34 1.37
C LEU A 197 -6.56 6.22 0.13
N ALA A 198 -5.57 6.28 -0.76
CA ALA A 198 -5.67 7.00 -2.02
C ALA A 198 -6.86 6.43 -2.80
N ASP A 199 -7.88 7.26 -3.03
CA ASP A 199 -9.17 6.87 -3.63
C ASP A 199 -9.96 5.71 -3.01
N ASN A 200 -9.79 5.45 -1.72
CA ASN A 200 -10.68 4.55 -0.99
C ASN A 200 -11.29 5.19 0.27
N ALA A 201 -12.53 5.68 0.12
CA ALA A 201 -13.30 6.28 1.21
C ALA A 201 -13.60 5.30 2.35
N ASP A 202 -13.77 4.01 2.05
CA ASP A 202 -14.07 3.00 3.07
C ASP A 202 -12.85 2.75 3.96
N VAL A 203 -11.65 2.71 3.37
CA VAL A 203 -10.38 2.64 4.11
C VAL A 203 -10.21 3.87 5.00
N TRP A 204 -10.50 5.07 4.48
CA TRP A 204 -10.45 6.31 5.28
C TRP A 204 -11.41 6.25 6.48
N ARG A 205 -12.68 5.88 6.23
CA ARG A 205 -13.70 5.76 7.30
C ARG A 205 -13.29 4.73 8.34
N HIS A 206 -12.76 3.59 7.91
CA HIS A 206 -12.29 2.54 8.80
C HIS A 206 -11.14 3.02 9.69
N LEU A 207 -10.10 3.63 9.12
CA LEU A 207 -8.94 4.11 9.87
C LEU A 207 -9.30 5.19 10.90
N ARG A 208 -10.27 6.06 10.60
CA ARG A 208 -10.75 7.08 11.53
C ARG A 208 -11.50 6.54 12.74
N GLN A 209 -12.00 5.32 12.67
CA GLN A 209 -12.69 4.66 13.78
C GLN A 209 -11.70 3.97 14.76
N LEU A 210 -10.40 3.96 14.44
CA LEU A 210 -9.39 3.30 15.27
C LEU A 210 -8.86 4.28 16.32
N GLU A 211 -9.41 4.20 17.53
CA GLU A 211 -9.17 5.14 18.63
C GLU A 211 -7.67 5.41 18.94
N THR A 212 -6.83 4.39 18.83
CA THR A 212 -5.40 4.47 19.19
C THR A 212 -4.50 4.90 18.02
N LEU A 213 -5.02 4.94 16.80
CA LEU A 213 -4.22 5.20 15.60
C LEU A 213 -3.70 6.65 15.57
N GLU A 214 -4.54 7.63 15.93
CA GLU A 214 -4.15 9.04 15.93
C GLU A 214 -2.96 9.31 16.87
N ALA A 215 -3.04 8.83 18.11
CA ALA A 215 -1.97 8.97 19.08
C ALA A 215 -0.68 8.27 18.60
N THR A 216 -0.81 7.06 18.04
CA THR A 216 0.34 6.31 17.52
C THR A 216 1.02 7.06 16.37
N LEU A 217 0.24 7.56 15.40
CA LEU A 217 0.78 8.33 14.28
C LEU A 217 1.41 9.65 14.74
N SER A 218 0.85 10.30 15.76
CA SER A 218 1.44 11.50 16.36
C SER A 218 2.82 11.22 16.94
N HIS A 219 2.95 10.17 17.75
CA HIS A 219 4.24 9.76 18.32
C HIS A 219 5.23 9.35 17.23
N LEU A 220 4.79 8.54 16.27
CA LEU A 220 5.62 8.04 15.20
C LEU A 220 6.12 9.19 14.30
N ALA A 221 5.28 10.20 14.04
CA ALA A 221 5.65 11.36 13.25
C ALA A 221 6.72 12.23 13.93
N LEU A 222 6.80 12.24 15.26
CA LEU A 222 7.79 13.00 16.03
C LEU A 222 9.10 12.25 16.25
N ASP A 223 9.16 10.97 15.93
CA ASP A 223 10.38 10.16 16.02
C ASP A 223 11.31 10.43 14.82
N GLU A 224 11.98 11.58 14.82
CA GLU A 224 12.85 12.02 13.72
C GLU A 224 13.91 10.97 13.30
N PRO A 225 14.62 10.29 14.23
CA PRO A 225 15.57 9.24 13.86
C PRO A 225 14.98 8.16 12.96
N LEU A 226 13.71 7.77 13.20
CA LEU A 226 13.01 6.77 12.41
C LEU A 226 12.91 7.16 10.93
N TRP A 227 12.68 8.43 10.63
CA TRP A 227 12.45 8.94 9.27
C TRP A 227 13.73 9.38 8.54
N THR A 228 14.89 9.24 9.18
CA THR A 228 16.18 9.52 8.54
C THR A 228 16.34 8.66 7.28
N ASN A 229 16.74 9.30 6.17
CA ASN A 229 16.89 8.68 4.84
C ASN A 229 15.59 8.21 4.17
N TRP A 230 14.44 8.73 4.59
CA TRP A 230 13.19 8.60 3.85
C TRP A 230 12.80 9.94 3.26
N ASP A 231 12.30 9.92 2.02
CA ASP A 231 11.90 11.14 1.32
C ASP A 231 10.77 11.88 2.04
N ASN A 232 9.93 11.14 2.77
CA ASN A 232 8.77 11.69 3.46
C ASN A 232 8.50 10.98 4.78
N ASN A 233 8.04 11.76 5.77
CA ASN A 233 7.47 11.26 7.02
C ASN A 233 6.03 10.80 6.79
N HIS A 234 5.85 9.54 6.42
CA HIS A 234 4.54 9.01 6.02
C HIS A 234 3.57 8.90 7.21
N ALA A 235 4.04 8.85 8.46
CA ALA A 235 3.15 8.96 9.61
C ALA A 235 2.55 10.36 9.72
N SER A 236 3.36 11.41 9.52
CA SER A 236 2.87 12.80 9.46
C SER A 236 1.89 13.01 8.30
N ILE A 237 2.17 12.43 7.14
CA ILE A 237 1.24 12.47 6.00
C ILE A 237 -0.08 11.78 6.36
N LEU A 238 -0.03 10.53 6.81
CA LEU A 238 -1.23 9.76 7.15
C LEU A 238 -2.04 10.44 8.27
N HIS A 239 -1.37 11.01 9.27
CA HIS A 239 -2.01 11.80 10.31
C HIS A 239 -2.77 12.99 9.72
N ARG A 240 -2.13 13.77 8.83
CA ARG A 240 -2.79 14.92 8.17
C ARG A 240 -3.98 14.49 7.30
N LEU A 241 -3.85 13.39 6.56
CA LEU A 241 -4.93 12.87 5.72
C LEU A 241 -6.17 12.47 6.53
N LEU A 242 -5.98 11.89 7.72
CA LEU A 242 -7.05 11.37 8.57
C LEU A 242 -7.65 12.42 9.51
N TYR A 243 -6.82 13.29 10.09
CA TYR A 243 -7.20 14.17 11.20
C TYR A 243 -7.00 15.66 10.89
N GLY A 244 -6.50 15.99 9.70
CA GLY A 244 -6.17 17.36 9.30
C GLY A 244 -4.86 17.87 9.91
N PRO A 245 -4.47 19.11 9.58
CA PRO A 245 -3.35 19.78 10.23
C PRO A 245 -3.75 20.15 11.65
N ARG A 246 -3.11 19.52 12.64
CA ARG A 246 -3.15 20.06 14.01
C ARG A 246 -2.25 21.28 14.04
N THR A 247 -2.79 22.45 14.41
CA THR A 247 -1.99 23.51 15.02
C THR A 247 -1.39 22.92 16.29
N VAL A 248 -0.16 22.42 16.20
CA VAL A 248 0.62 22.02 17.37
C VAL A 248 0.82 23.30 18.18
N ARG A 249 0.01 23.50 19.23
CA ARG A 249 0.40 24.44 20.28
C ARG A 249 1.55 23.76 21.03
N GLN A 250 2.73 24.34 20.87
CA GLN A 250 3.92 24.03 21.67
C GLN A 250 3.62 24.20 23.15
#